data_AF-A0A0S4KK02-F1
#
_entry.id   AF-A0A0S4KK02-F1
#
_cell.length_a   1.000
_cell.length_b   1.000
_cell.length_c   1.000
_cell.angle_alpha   90.00
_cell.angle_beta   90.00
_cell.angle_gamma   90.00
#
_symmetry.space_group_name_H-M   'P 1'
#
loop_
_entity.id
_entity.type
_entity.pdbx_description
1 polymer ?
#
loop_
_entity_poly.entity_id
_entity_poly.type
_entity_poly.pdbx_seq_one_letter_code
_entity_poly.pdbx_strand_id
1 'polypeptide(L)'
;MTHAIHKVLSSVLGFFAPPPVSPLFQEGGALHGLNEDITLTLFGMGALFLVDTLIVKPFIAPKARYFALHVFGNAVSSVAAFPDVVTALTQDPTRLLGTPASTMLPNSMVAAIHLYHCVAFPLRAEDIFHHLTFVGSLCCLALPAKRVLGAASGWGCFFMSGFPGALNYLLLVLVAHGRVSRLTEKKWTARINVWLRAPSLTIFLFMAFSNFVHRGSQDIHPVLSAIVGLLYFYNGQFYSQQAVESYAVHVERAREEKRQQQQQNNLSAIIREE
;
A
#
# COMPACT_ATOMS: atom_id res chain seq x y z
N MET A 1 -32.20 -9.12 29.10
CA MET A 1 -30.72 -9.16 29.07
C MET A 1 -30.18 -9.94 27.86
N THR A 2 -30.72 -11.12 27.56
CA THR A 2 -30.33 -11.98 26.42
C THR A 2 -30.44 -11.32 25.03
N HIS A 3 -31.50 -10.54 24.78
CA HIS A 3 -31.69 -9.87 23.48
C HIS A 3 -30.66 -8.74 23.22
N ALA A 4 -30.28 -7.97 24.25
CA ALA A 4 -29.28 -6.91 24.13
C ALA A 4 -27.88 -7.49 23.87
N ILE A 5 -27.51 -8.57 24.58
CA ILE A 5 -26.25 -9.27 24.38
C ILE A 5 -26.19 -9.88 22.97
N HIS A 6 -27.26 -10.52 22.51
CA HIS A 6 -27.32 -11.04 21.13
C HIS A 6 -27.15 -9.93 20.10
N LYS A 7 -27.83 -8.78 20.27
CA LYS A 7 -27.74 -7.66 19.33
C LYS A 7 -26.32 -7.09 19.27
N VAL A 8 -25.66 -6.95 20.43
CA VAL A 8 -24.25 -6.51 20.49
C VAL A 8 -23.34 -7.52 19.82
N LEU A 9 -23.47 -8.81 20.15
CA LEU A 9 -22.65 -9.87 19.55
C LEU A 9 -22.86 -9.96 18.03
N SER A 10 -24.09 -9.88 17.53
CA SER A 10 -24.36 -9.88 16.09
C SER A 10 -23.78 -8.66 15.39
N SER A 11 -23.79 -7.49 16.04
CA SER A 11 -23.15 -6.28 15.48
C SER A 11 -21.63 -6.39 15.46
N VAL A 12 -21.02 -6.96 16.52
CA VAL A 12 -19.58 -7.19 16.59
C VAL A 12 -19.16 -8.23 15.53
N LEU A 13 -19.87 -9.34 15.43
CA LEU A 13 -19.58 -10.38 14.43
C LEU A 13 -19.81 -9.85 13.01
N GLY A 14 -20.88 -9.10 12.77
CA GLY A 14 -21.15 -8.48 11.47
C GLY A 14 -20.10 -7.42 11.09
N PHE A 15 -19.51 -6.74 12.07
CA PHE A 15 -18.39 -5.84 11.86
C PHE A 15 -17.14 -6.60 11.41
N PHE A 16 -16.76 -7.70 12.08
CA PHE A 16 -15.57 -8.49 11.73
C PHE A 16 -15.75 -9.45 10.55
N ALA A 17 -16.98 -9.78 10.18
CA ALA A 17 -17.33 -10.63 9.04
C ALA A 17 -18.39 -9.96 8.15
N PRO A 18 -18.07 -8.83 7.51
CA PRO A 18 -18.99 -8.16 6.62
C PRO A 18 -19.33 -9.07 5.43
N PRO A 19 -20.58 -9.07 4.93
CA PRO A 19 -20.94 -9.99 3.87
C PRO A 19 -20.13 -9.72 2.59
N PRO A 20 -19.87 -10.79 1.81
CA PRO A 20 -18.87 -10.77 0.76
C PRO A 20 -19.23 -9.90 -0.44
N VAL A 21 -18.20 -9.35 -1.08
CA VAL A 21 -18.32 -8.54 -2.30
C VAL A 21 -18.17 -9.42 -3.54
N SER A 22 -17.23 -10.37 -3.52
CA SER A 22 -16.95 -11.21 -4.69
C SER A 22 -18.01 -12.31 -4.88
N PRO A 23 -18.47 -12.58 -6.11
CA PRO A 23 -19.47 -13.61 -6.39
C PRO A 23 -19.12 -15.02 -5.89
N LEU A 24 -17.82 -15.35 -5.80
CA LEU A 24 -17.35 -16.65 -5.31
C LEU A 24 -17.75 -16.93 -3.86
N PHE A 25 -17.94 -15.90 -3.04
CA PHE A 25 -18.25 -16.03 -1.62
C PHE A 25 -19.73 -15.75 -1.31
N GLN A 26 -20.48 -15.21 -2.27
CA GLN A 26 -21.92 -14.97 -2.14
C GLN A 26 -22.71 -16.29 -2.20
N GLU A 27 -24.00 -16.23 -1.88
CA GLU A 27 -24.89 -17.40 -1.92
C GLU A 27 -24.85 -18.06 -3.31
N GLY A 28 -24.62 -19.37 -3.33
CA GLY A 28 -24.42 -20.15 -4.58
C GLY A 28 -22.99 -20.14 -5.13
N GLY A 29 -22.09 -19.34 -4.56
CA GLY A 29 -20.66 -19.32 -4.92
C GLY A 29 -19.88 -20.52 -4.36
N ALA A 30 -18.75 -20.86 -5.02
CA ALA A 30 -17.91 -22.01 -4.65
C ALA A 30 -17.26 -21.91 -3.26
N LEU A 31 -17.14 -20.70 -2.72
CA LEU A 31 -16.56 -20.39 -1.41
C LEU A 31 -17.61 -19.81 -0.45
N HIS A 32 -18.89 -20.03 -0.74
CA HIS A 32 -19.99 -19.58 0.11
C HIS A 32 -19.83 -20.07 1.56
N GLY A 33 -20.08 -19.17 2.52
CA GLY A 33 -19.94 -19.44 3.95
C GLY A 33 -18.53 -19.21 4.52
N LEU A 34 -17.51 -19.03 3.67
CA LEU A 34 -16.17 -18.63 4.12
C LEU A 34 -16.06 -17.11 4.25
N ASN A 35 -15.23 -16.65 5.19
CA ASN A 35 -14.90 -15.23 5.30
C ASN A 35 -14.00 -14.84 4.13
N GLU A 36 -14.52 -13.99 3.22
CA GLU A 36 -13.84 -13.54 2.00
C GLU A 36 -12.45 -12.96 2.31
N ASP A 37 -12.35 -12.05 3.28
CA ASP A 37 -11.12 -11.32 3.56
C ASP A 37 -10.02 -12.24 4.09
N ILE A 38 -10.37 -13.11 5.04
CA ILE A 38 -9.44 -14.10 5.61
C ILE A 38 -9.01 -15.08 4.52
N THR A 39 -9.95 -15.59 3.74
CA THR A 39 -9.69 -16.60 2.71
C THR A 39 -8.76 -16.05 1.64
N LEU A 40 -9.06 -14.86 1.09
CA LEU A 40 -8.23 -14.21 0.09
C LEU A 40 -6.85 -13.82 0.66
N THR A 41 -6.77 -13.39 1.93
CA THR A 41 -5.49 -13.08 2.57
C THR A 41 -4.62 -14.33 2.72
N LEU A 42 -5.20 -15.45 3.16
CA LEU A 42 -4.48 -16.72 3.27
C LEU A 42 -4.02 -17.25 1.91
N PHE A 43 -4.88 -17.16 0.88
CA PHE A 43 -4.47 -17.47 -0.50
C PHE A 43 -3.36 -16.55 -0.99
N GLY A 44 -3.41 -15.25 -0.69
CA GLY A 44 -2.34 -14.30 -0.99
C GLY A 44 -1.03 -14.68 -0.31
N MET A 45 -1.05 -15.08 0.98
CA MET A 45 0.14 -15.54 1.70
C MET A 45 0.70 -16.83 1.10
N GLY A 46 -0.16 -17.79 0.75
CA GLY A 46 0.24 -19.02 0.06
C GLY A 46 0.88 -18.73 -1.30
N ALA A 47 0.29 -17.85 -2.10
CA ALA A 47 0.84 -17.41 -3.38
C ALA A 47 2.21 -16.73 -3.21
N LEU A 48 2.36 -15.84 -2.22
CA LEU A 48 3.63 -15.20 -1.89
C LEU A 48 4.70 -16.23 -1.49
N PHE A 49 4.35 -17.23 -0.68
CA PHE A 49 5.26 -18.31 -0.31
C PHE A 49 5.74 -19.12 -1.53
N LEU A 50 4.83 -19.45 -2.44
CA LEU A 50 5.15 -20.16 -3.67
C LEU A 50 6.04 -19.32 -4.58
N VAL A 51 5.69 -18.04 -4.81
CA VAL A 51 6.52 -17.11 -5.60
C VAL A 51 7.89 -16.92 -4.94
N ASP A 52 7.94 -16.79 -3.61
CA ASP A 52 9.19 -16.67 -2.86
C ASP A 52 10.07 -17.88 -3.08
N THR A 53 9.50 -19.08 -2.98
CA THR A 53 10.28 -20.32 -3.01
C THR A 53 10.67 -20.75 -4.42
N LEU A 54 9.77 -20.60 -5.39
CA LEU A 54 9.97 -21.09 -6.75
C LEU A 54 10.65 -20.07 -7.67
N ILE A 55 10.50 -18.77 -7.39
CA ILE A 55 10.95 -17.70 -8.30
C ILE A 55 11.93 -16.76 -7.61
N VAL A 56 11.59 -16.21 -6.44
CA VAL A 56 12.42 -15.15 -5.85
C VAL A 56 13.69 -15.70 -5.21
N LYS A 57 13.61 -16.74 -4.36
CA LYS A 57 14.78 -17.35 -3.72
C LYS A 57 15.85 -17.83 -4.72
N PRO A 58 15.51 -18.49 -5.84
CA PRO A 58 16.53 -18.97 -6.78
C PRO A 58 17.21 -17.87 -7.60
N PHE A 59 16.52 -16.75 -7.88
CA PHE A 59 16.98 -15.77 -8.88
C PHE A 59 17.28 -14.37 -8.34
N ILE A 60 16.79 -14.02 -7.14
CA ILE A 60 16.89 -12.67 -6.56
C ILE A 60 17.83 -12.68 -5.36
N ALA A 61 18.75 -11.71 -5.31
CA ALA A 61 19.68 -11.55 -4.19
C ALA A 61 18.95 -11.58 -2.82
N PRO A 62 19.48 -12.27 -1.79
CA PRO A 62 18.78 -12.49 -0.52
C PRO A 62 18.23 -11.22 0.15
N LYS A 63 18.99 -10.12 0.10
CA LYS A 63 18.61 -8.81 0.67
C LYS A 63 17.50 -8.10 -0.11
N ALA A 64 17.19 -8.53 -1.33
CA ALA A 64 16.18 -7.93 -2.21
C ALA A 64 14.93 -8.80 -2.38
N ARG A 65 14.91 -10.00 -1.78
CA ARG A 65 13.79 -10.94 -1.91
C ARG A 65 12.46 -10.32 -1.48
N TYR A 66 12.48 -9.65 -0.32
CA TYR A 66 11.32 -8.93 0.20
C TYR A 66 10.80 -7.86 -0.78
N PHE A 67 11.71 -7.11 -1.42
CA PHE A 67 11.34 -6.11 -2.42
C PHE A 67 10.70 -6.75 -3.65
N ALA A 68 11.22 -7.88 -4.12
CA ALA A 68 10.63 -8.60 -5.26
C ALA A 68 9.23 -9.13 -4.96
N LEU A 69 8.99 -9.64 -3.75
CA LEU A 69 7.65 -10.06 -3.31
C LEU A 69 6.67 -8.88 -3.24
N HIS A 70 7.14 -7.72 -2.80
CA HIS A 70 6.34 -6.50 -2.85
C HIS A 70 6.01 -6.08 -4.28
N VAL A 71 6.93 -6.20 -5.24
CA VAL A 71 6.61 -5.94 -6.66
C VAL A 71 5.46 -6.82 -7.11
N PHE A 72 5.53 -8.13 -6.85
CA PHE A 72 4.47 -9.07 -7.23
C PHE A 72 3.12 -8.72 -6.61
N GLY A 73 3.06 -8.63 -5.28
CA GLY A 73 1.80 -8.40 -4.59
C GLY A 73 1.21 -7.02 -4.89
N ASN A 74 2.04 -5.98 -4.99
CA ASN A 74 1.58 -4.65 -5.37
C ASN A 74 1.06 -4.62 -6.82
N ALA A 75 1.67 -5.38 -7.74
CA ALA A 75 1.16 -5.51 -9.10
C ALA A 75 -0.22 -6.18 -9.14
N VAL A 76 -0.42 -7.26 -8.38
CA VAL A 76 -1.73 -7.91 -8.22
C VAL A 76 -2.76 -6.94 -7.66
N SER A 77 -2.44 -6.22 -6.58
CA SER A 77 -3.32 -5.20 -6.01
C SER A 77 -3.63 -4.08 -7.00
N SER A 78 -2.66 -3.67 -7.82
CA SER A 78 -2.85 -2.62 -8.84
C SER A 78 -3.86 -3.05 -9.89
N VAL A 79 -3.69 -4.25 -10.46
CA VAL A 79 -4.57 -4.76 -11.50
C VAL A 79 -5.98 -4.97 -10.95
N ALA A 80 -6.08 -5.58 -9.78
CA ALA A 80 -7.37 -5.86 -9.15
C ALA A 80 -8.13 -4.59 -8.73
N ALA A 81 -7.41 -3.53 -8.32
CA ALA A 81 -8.02 -2.25 -7.93
C ALA A 81 -8.32 -1.31 -9.10
N PHE A 82 -7.81 -1.59 -10.31
CA PHE A 82 -7.95 -0.66 -11.44
C PHE A 82 -9.41 -0.38 -11.85
N PRO A 83 -10.36 -1.34 -11.84
CA PRO A 83 -11.77 -1.05 -12.11
C PRO A 83 -12.36 -0.02 -11.14
N ASP A 84 -11.95 -0.04 -9.87
CA ASP A 84 -12.40 0.93 -8.86
C ASP A 84 -11.79 2.31 -9.11
N VAL A 85 -10.57 2.39 -9.63
CA VAL A 85 -9.96 3.66 -10.07
C VAL A 85 -10.76 4.26 -11.23
N VAL A 86 -11.13 3.45 -12.22
CA VAL A 86 -11.97 3.91 -13.34
C VAL A 86 -13.33 4.39 -12.82
N THR A 87 -13.94 3.65 -11.90
CA THR A 87 -15.18 4.03 -11.23
C THR A 87 -15.04 5.37 -10.53
N ALA A 88 -13.96 5.58 -9.76
CA ALA A 88 -13.68 6.83 -9.08
C ALA A 88 -13.48 8.03 -10.00
N LEU A 89 -12.92 7.82 -11.19
CA LEU A 89 -12.70 8.89 -12.17
C LEU A 89 -13.94 9.23 -13.01
N THR A 90 -14.87 8.30 -13.13
CA THR A 90 -16.01 8.41 -14.07
C THR A 90 -17.35 8.64 -13.38
N GLN A 91 -17.46 8.32 -12.09
CA GLN A 91 -18.69 8.48 -11.32
C GLN A 91 -18.67 9.74 -10.44
N ASP A 92 -19.85 10.07 -9.90
CA ASP A 92 -20.04 11.18 -8.96
C ASP A 92 -19.17 10.96 -7.69
N PRO A 93 -18.19 11.84 -7.42
CA PRO A 93 -17.28 11.69 -6.29
C PRO A 93 -18.01 11.78 -4.92
N THR A 94 -19.22 12.34 -4.88
CA THR A 94 -20.02 12.40 -3.65
C THR A 94 -20.61 11.05 -3.26
N ARG A 95 -20.64 10.09 -4.19
CA ARG A 95 -21.22 8.74 -4.01
C ARG A 95 -20.18 7.62 -3.96
N LEU A 96 -18.91 7.95 -4.17
CA LEU A 96 -17.88 6.93 -4.32
C LEU A 96 -17.69 6.07 -3.05
N LEU A 97 -17.77 6.71 -1.88
CA LEU A 97 -17.93 5.98 -0.63
C LEU A 97 -19.35 5.41 -0.58
N GLY A 98 -19.46 4.09 -0.46
CA GLY A 98 -20.72 3.35 -0.55
C GLY A 98 -21.00 2.73 -1.92
N THR A 99 -20.36 3.19 -3.00
CA THR A 99 -20.34 2.44 -4.27
C THR A 99 -19.63 1.10 -4.02
N PRO A 100 -20.25 -0.06 -4.31
CA PRO A 100 -19.60 -1.35 -4.08
C PRO A 100 -18.23 -1.44 -4.74
N ALA A 101 -17.23 -1.94 -4.01
CA ALA A 101 -15.93 -2.26 -4.60
C ALA A 101 -16.10 -3.38 -5.65
N SER A 102 -15.26 -3.38 -6.68
CA SER A 102 -15.26 -4.44 -7.69
C SER A 102 -14.80 -5.78 -7.12
N THR A 103 -13.86 -5.78 -6.17
CA THR A 103 -13.36 -6.98 -5.49
C THR A 103 -12.62 -6.63 -4.20
N MET A 104 -12.52 -7.57 -3.26
CA MET A 104 -11.68 -7.45 -2.06
C MET A 104 -10.23 -7.89 -2.26
N LEU A 105 -9.90 -8.50 -3.40
CA LEU A 105 -8.56 -8.94 -3.72
C LEU A 105 -7.46 -7.90 -3.47
N PRO A 106 -7.58 -6.61 -3.85
CA PRO A 106 -6.49 -5.66 -3.63
C PRO A 106 -6.20 -5.43 -2.15
N ASN A 107 -7.23 -5.32 -1.30
CA ASN A 107 -7.10 -5.16 0.15
C ASN A 107 -6.47 -6.41 0.78
N SER A 108 -7.01 -7.59 0.45
CA SER A 108 -6.53 -8.86 0.98
C SER A 108 -5.09 -9.15 0.54
N MET A 109 -4.71 -8.78 -0.68
CA MET A 109 -3.33 -8.91 -1.16
C MET A 109 -2.38 -7.94 -0.44
N VAL A 110 -2.79 -6.68 -0.20
CA VAL A 110 -2.01 -5.75 0.63
C VAL A 110 -1.83 -6.33 2.04
N ALA A 111 -2.89 -6.82 2.68
CA ALA A 111 -2.79 -7.46 3.99
C ALA A 111 -1.86 -8.68 3.96
N ALA A 112 -1.99 -9.54 2.95
CA ALA A 112 -1.18 -10.75 2.80
C ALA A 112 0.32 -10.45 2.67
N ILE A 113 0.71 -9.42 1.90
CA ILE A 113 2.12 -9.01 1.77
C ILE A 113 2.71 -8.61 3.12
N HIS A 114 1.98 -7.81 3.90
CA HIS A 114 2.48 -7.30 5.18
C HIS A 114 2.47 -8.38 6.26
N LEU A 115 1.46 -9.26 6.27
CA LEU A 115 1.47 -10.43 7.17
C LEU A 115 2.60 -11.40 6.81
N TYR A 116 2.81 -11.67 5.52
CA TYR A 116 3.94 -12.48 5.07
C TYR A 116 5.27 -11.84 5.44
N HIS A 117 5.39 -10.51 5.34
CA HIS A 117 6.57 -9.76 5.80
C HIS A 117 6.88 -10.04 7.27
N CYS A 118 5.89 -9.84 8.13
CA CYS A 118 6.02 -10.05 9.58
C CYS A 118 6.41 -11.48 9.96
N VAL A 119 5.97 -12.47 9.19
CA VAL A 119 6.24 -13.89 9.47
C VAL A 119 7.56 -14.38 8.86
N ALA A 120 7.91 -13.91 7.66
CA ALA A 120 9.00 -14.50 6.87
C ALA A 120 10.31 -13.69 6.86
N PHE A 121 10.31 -12.42 7.27
CA PHE A 121 11.51 -11.58 7.28
C PHE A 121 11.65 -10.77 8.59
N PRO A 122 12.87 -10.40 8.99
CA PRO A 122 13.09 -9.58 10.17
C PRO A 122 12.57 -8.15 9.95
N LEU A 123 11.82 -7.64 10.93
CA LEU A 123 11.28 -6.28 10.92
C LEU A 123 12.26 -5.30 11.55
N ARG A 124 12.41 -4.12 10.93
CA ARG A 124 13.10 -2.98 11.54
C ARG A 124 12.11 -2.11 12.32
N ALA A 125 12.63 -1.18 13.12
CA ALA A 125 11.79 -0.22 13.84
C ALA A 125 10.89 0.61 12.90
N GLU A 126 11.41 1.03 11.75
CA GLU A 126 10.65 1.72 10.70
C GLU A 126 9.51 0.86 10.14
N ASP A 127 9.75 -0.45 9.99
CA ASP A 127 8.73 -1.40 9.57
C ASP A 127 7.68 -1.55 10.65
N ILE A 128 8.06 -1.75 11.92
CA ILE A 128 7.10 -1.88 13.03
C ILE A 128 6.18 -0.66 13.12
N PHE A 129 6.73 0.55 13.01
CA PHE A 129 5.92 1.77 12.95
C PHE A 129 4.95 1.74 11.76
N HIS A 130 5.42 1.43 10.56
CA HIS A 130 4.56 1.31 9.38
C HIS A 130 3.45 0.28 9.56
N HIS A 131 3.77 -0.89 10.12
CA HIS A 131 2.82 -1.99 10.30
C HIS A 131 1.80 -1.68 11.39
N LEU A 132 2.19 -1.01 12.49
CA LEU A 132 1.23 -0.64 13.54
C LEU A 132 0.37 0.55 13.12
N THR A 133 0.99 1.62 12.63
CA THR A 133 0.30 2.88 12.35
C THR A 133 -0.53 2.80 11.07
N PHE A 134 0.00 2.23 9.99
CA PHE A 134 -0.66 2.25 8.69
C PHE A 134 -1.29 0.92 8.33
N VAL A 135 -0.56 -0.20 8.42
CA VAL A 135 -1.16 -1.51 8.06
C VAL A 135 -2.21 -1.91 9.09
N GLY A 136 -1.90 -1.83 10.38
CA GLY A 136 -2.81 -2.15 11.47
C GLY A 136 -4.02 -1.25 11.42
N SER A 137 -3.84 0.07 11.46
CA SER A 137 -4.99 0.98 11.44
C SER A 137 -5.77 0.94 10.11
N LEU A 138 -5.11 0.98 8.95
CA LEU A 138 -5.81 1.05 7.67
C LEU A 138 -6.37 -0.30 7.24
N CYS A 139 -5.66 -1.42 7.40
CA CYS A 139 -6.22 -2.72 7.05
C CYS A 139 -7.24 -3.18 8.09
N CYS A 140 -7.00 -3.02 9.39
CA CYS A 140 -8.00 -3.43 10.40
C CYS A 140 -9.25 -2.55 10.38
N LEU A 141 -9.17 -1.29 9.90
CA LEU A 141 -10.37 -0.49 9.65
C LEU A 141 -10.96 -0.76 8.27
N ALA A 142 -10.16 -1.00 7.23
CA ALA A 142 -10.66 -1.20 5.86
C ALA A 142 -11.38 -2.54 5.66
N LEU A 143 -10.95 -3.62 6.33
CA LEU A 143 -11.62 -4.92 6.24
C LEU A 143 -13.07 -4.88 6.76
N PRO A 144 -13.34 -4.44 8.01
CA PRO A 144 -14.71 -4.30 8.48
C PRO A 144 -15.47 -3.16 7.78
N ALA A 145 -14.76 -2.13 7.31
CA ALA A 145 -15.33 -1.04 6.54
C ALA A 145 -15.39 -1.31 5.03
N LYS A 146 -15.27 -2.55 4.55
CA LYS A 146 -15.18 -2.80 3.10
C LYS A 146 -16.43 -2.39 2.31
N ARG A 147 -17.62 -2.57 2.91
CA ARG A 147 -18.90 -2.08 2.35
C ARG A 147 -19.03 -0.56 2.39
N VAL A 148 -18.35 0.03 3.36
CA VAL A 148 -18.38 1.44 3.73
C VAL A 148 -17.45 2.23 2.81
N LEU A 149 -16.22 1.77 2.62
CA LEU A 149 -15.25 2.42 1.74
C LEU A 149 -15.55 2.16 0.26
N GLY A 150 -16.07 0.98 -0.08
CA GLY A 150 -16.50 0.70 -1.45
C GLY A 150 -15.38 0.85 -2.48
N ALA A 151 -15.70 1.40 -3.65
CA ALA A 151 -14.72 1.68 -4.72
C ALA A 151 -13.60 2.64 -4.28
N ALA A 152 -13.82 3.50 -3.27
CA ALA A 152 -12.73 4.32 -2.73
C ALA A 152 -11.63 3.43 -2.11
N SER A 153 -11.97 2.27 -1.54
CA SER A 153 -10.98 1.32 -1.03
C SER A 153 -10.02 0.83 -2.11
N GLY A 154 -10.53 0.55 -3.32
CA GLY A 154 -9.71 0.21 -4.47
C GLY A 154 -8.79 1.35 -4.90
N TRP A 155 -9.31 2.59 -4.97
CA TRP A 155 -8.46 3.78 -5.19
C TRP A 155 -7.30 3.86 -4.19
N GLY A 156 -7.64 3.68 -2.92
CA GLY A 156 -6.70 3.62 -1.82
C GLY A 156 -5.61 2.56 -2.04
N CYS A 157 -6.01 1.32 -2.30
CA CYS A 157 -5.10 0.22 -2.57
C CYS A 157 -4.21 0.50 -3.78
N PHE A 158 -4.76 1.05 -4.86
CA PHE A 158 -4.03 1.33 -6.09
C PHE A 158 -2.92 2.36 -5.87
N PHE A 159 -3.23 3.50 -5.27
CA PHE A 159 -2.28 4.61 -5.16
C PHE A 159 -1.41 4.55 -3.90
N MET A 160 -1.86 3.91 -2.82
CA MET A 160 -1.05 3.80 -1.60
C MET A 160 -0.01 2.69 -1.70
N SER A 161 -0.44 1.49 -2.06
CA SER A 161 0.40 0.29 -2.00
C SER A 161 0.60 -0.36 -3.36
N GLY A 162 -0.38 -0.26 -4.27
CA GLY A 162 -0.37 -0.86 -5.60
C GLY A 162 0.66 -0.24 -6.54
N PHE A 163 0.21 0.53 -7.53
CA PHE A 163 1.04 0.83 -8.70
C PHE A 163 2.28 1.67 -8.34
N PRO A 164 2.17 2.76 -7.54
CA PRO A 164 3.35 3.50 -7.08
C PRO A 164 4.30 2.63 -6.26
N GLY A 165 3.74 1.74 -5.42
CA GLY A 165 4.51 0.81 -4.61
C GLY A 165 5.28 -0.20 -5.46
N ALA A 166 4.62 -0.83 -6.44
CA ALA A 166 5.24 -1.79 -7.35
C ALA A 166 6.45 -1.19 -8.07
N LEU A 167 6.34 0.05 -8.56
CA LEU A 167 7.46 0.76 -9.21
C LEU A 167 8.61 1.03 -8.24
N ASN A 168 8.32 1.53 -7.04
CA ASN A 168 9.34 1.83 -6.03
C ASN A 168 10.11 0.56 -5.63
N TYR A 169 9.40 -0.53 -5.35
CA TYR A 169 10.03 -1.80 -4.98
C TYR A 169 10.80 -2.44 -6.15
N LEU A 170 10.34 -2.26 -7.40
CA LEU A 170 11.08 -2.73 -8.57
C LEU A 170 12.42 -2.00 -8.69
N LEU A 171 12.45 -0.68 -8.47
CA LEU A 171 13.71 0.07 -8.45
C LEU A 171 14.66 -0.43 -7.37
N LEU A 172 14.15 -0.80 -6.18
CA LEU A 172 14.98 -1.39 -5.12
C LEU A 172 15.56 -2.75 -5.52
N VAL A 173 14.80 -3.60 -6.21
CA VAL A 173 15.29 -4.86 -6.77
C VAL A 173 16.38 -4.61 -7.81
N LEU A 174 16.18 -3.63 -8.71
CA LEU A 174 17.15 -3.28 -9.75
C LEU A 174 18.45 -2.70 -9.16
N VAL A 175 18.36 -1.88 -8.11
CA VAL A 175 19.53 -1.39 -7.37
C VAL A 175 20.31 -2.55 -6.75
N ALA A 176 19.62 -3.52 -6.15
CA ALA A 176 20.28 -4.68 -5.54
C ALA A 176 21.03 -5.56 -6.56
N HIS A 177 20.66 -5.51 -7.84
CA HIS A 177 21.35 -6.20 -8.94
C HIS A 177 22.30 -5.29 -9.73
N GLY A 178 22.58 -4.07 -9.23
CA GLY A 178 23.48 -3.13 -9.89
C GLY A 178 22.98 -2.60 -11.24
N ARG A 179 21.69 -2.79 -11.57
CA ARG A 179 21.09 -2.34 -12.84
C ARG A 179 20.68 -0.87 -12.80
N VAL A 180 20.47 -0.32 -11.61
CA VAL A 180 20.09 1.08 -11.38
C VAL A 180 20.95 1.63 -10.25
N SER A 181 21.44 2.86 -10.38
CA SER A 181 22.20 3.52 -9.31
C SER A 181 21.27 3.88 -8.13
N ARG A 182 21.81 3.90 -6.91
CA ARG A 182 21.05 4.29 -5.72
C ARG A 182 20.46 5.71 -5.85
N LEU A 183 21.22 6.65 -6.41
CA LEU A 183 20.75 8.01 -6.64
C LEU A 183 19.58 8.06 -7.64
N THR A 184 19.65 7.26 -8.70
CA THR A 184 18.56 7.15 -9.69
C THR A 184 17.30 6.57 -9.06
N GLU A 185 17.40 5.52 -8.24
CA GLU A 185 16.25 5.00 -7.49
C GLU A 185 15.62 6.08 -6.62
N LYS A 186 16.41 6.78 -5.79
CA LYS A 186 15.88 7.84 -4.93
C LYS A 186 15.21 8.96 -5.70
N LYS A 187 15.77 9.36 -6.83
CA LYS A 187 15.16 10.36 -7.72
C LYS A 187 13.78 9.94 -8.21
N TRP A 188 13.64 8.70 -8.66
CA TRP A 188 12.36 8.18 -9.15
C TRP A 188 11.37 7.94 -8.01
N THR A 189 11.81 7.39 -6.88
CA THR A 189 10.98 7.22 -5.68
C THR A 189 10.41 8.56 -5.21
N ALA A 190 11.21 9.63 -5.18
CA ALA A 190 10.74 10.97 -4.85
C ALA A 190 9.68 11.46 -5.85
N ARG A 191 9.92 11.31 -7.16
CA ARG A 191 8.97 11.72 -8.20
C ARG A 191 7.65 10.96 -8.13
N ILE A 192 7.70 9.63 -7.96
CA ILE A 192 6.51 8.78 -7.86
C ILE A 192 5.67 9.21 -6.64
N ASN A 193 6.30 9.49 -5.49
CA ASN A 193 5.55 9.91 -4.32
C ASN A 193 4.95 11.32 -4.49
N VAL A 194 5.71 12.28 -5.03
CA VAL A 194 5.27 13.67 -5.21
C VAL A 194 4.19 13.81 -6.27
N TRP A 195 4.30 13.11 -7.39
CA TRP A 195 3.42 13.30 -8.55
C TRP A 195 2.26 12.30 -8.61
N LEU A 196 2.38 11.15 -7.96
CA LEU A 196 1.40 10.08 -8.07
C LEU A 196 0.75 9.74 -6.73
N ARG A 197 1.51 9.34 -5.71
CA ARG A 197 0.95 8.90 -4.43
C ARG A 197 0.31 10.05 -3.64
N ALA A 198 1.07 11.11 -3.33
CA ALA A 198 0.59 12.19 -2.48
C ALA A 198 -0.63 12.92 -3.06
N PRO A 199 -0.68 13.30 -4.35
CA PRO A 199 -1.85 13.93 -4.94
C PRO A 199 -3.09 13.02 -4.90
N SER A 200 -2.92 11.73 -5.21
CA SER A 200 -4.04 10.77 -5.23
C SER A 200 -4.60 10.52 -3.84
N LEU A 201 -3.77 10.53 -2.79
CA LEU A 201 -4.21 10.39 -1.41
C LEU A 201 -4.80 11.71 -0.84
N THR A 202 -4.43 12.86 -1.40
CA THR A 202 -5.18 14.11 -1.17
C THR A 202 -6.55 14.08 -1.84
N ILE A 203 -6.66 13.56 -3.06
CA ILE A 203 -7.96 13.34 -3.72
C ILE A 203 -8.81 12.38 -2.89
N PHE A 204 -8.22 11.34 -2.30
CA PHE A 204 -8.94 10.44 -1.40
C PHE A 204 -9.56 11.17 -0.20
N LEU A 205 -8.82 12.08 0.45
CA LEU A 205 -9.38 12.92 1.51
C LEU A 205 -10.53 13.79 1.01
N PHE A 206 -10.41 14.37 -0.19
CA PHE A 206 -11.50 15.13 -0.79
C PHE A 206 -12.75 14.27 -1.05
N MET A 207 -12.59 13.03 -1.49
CA MET A 207 -13.70 12.08 -1.67
C MET A 207 -14.37 11.75 -0.32
N ALA A 208 -13.57 11.48 0.71
CA ALA A 208 -14.07 11.25 2.08
C ALA A 208 -14.83 12.48 2.64
N PHE A 209 -14.30 13.69 2.42
CA PHE A 209 -14.94 14.94 2.82
C PHE A 209 -16.23 15.22 2.03
N SER A 210 -16.22 14.96 0.73
CA SER A 210 -17.41 15.13 -0.13
C SER A 210 -18.55 14.25 0.34
N ASN A 211 -18.26 12.98 0.68
CA ASN A 211 -19.24 12.07 1.26
C ASN A 211 -19.75 12.56 2.63
N PHE A 212 -18.87 13.09 3.49
CA PHE A 212 -19.25 13.67 4.78
C PHE A 212 -20.27 14.81 4.63
N VAL A 213 -20.01 15.76 3.72
CA VAL A 213 -20.87 16.94 3.50
C VAL A 213 -22.22 16.55 2.91
N HIS A 214 -22.22 15.67 1.90
CA HIS A 214 -23.43 15.33 1.15
C HIS A 214 -24.23 14.17 1.78
N ARG A 215 -23.75 13.58 2.88
CA ARG A 215 -24.30 12.36 3.48
C ARG A 215 -24.49 11.24 2.43
N GLY A 216 -23.52 11.12 1.51
CA GLY A 216 -23.62 10.28 0.32
C GLY A 216 -23.84 8.79 0.65
N SER A 217 -23.20 8.31 1.72
CA SER A 217 -23.43 7.00 2.31
C SER A 217 -24.09 7.15 3.69
N GLN A 218 -25.34 6.70 3.85
CA GLN A 218 -26.02 6.69 5.15
C GLN A 218 -25.44 5.65 6.11
N ASP A 219 -24.63 4.72 5.61
CA ASP A 219 -24.10 3.58 6.37
C ASP A 219 -22.78 3.85 7.10
N ILE A 220 -22.15 5.01 6.86
CA ILE A 220 -20.85 5.35 7.47
C ILE A 220 -21.03 6.47 8.46
N HIS A 221 -20.55 6.25 9.69
CA HIS A 221 -20.45 7.34 10.65
C HIS A 221 -19.51 8.42 10.09
N PRO A 222 -19.96 9.68 9.91
CA PRO A 222 -19.18 10.69 9.20
C PRO A 222 -17.79 10.95 9.81
N VAL A 223 -17.65 10.82 11.13
CA VAL A 223 -16.35 10.91 11.83
C VAL A 223 -15.39 9.80 11.41
N LEU A 224 -15.87 8.57 11.19
CA LEU A 224 -15.03 7.46 10.76
C LEU A 224 -14.50 7.69 9.33
N SER A 225 -15.35 8.17 8.42
CA SER A 225 -14.93 8.58 7.07
C SER A 225 -13.84 9.66 7.12
N ALA A 226 -14.01 10.67 7.98
CA ALA A 226 -13.02 11.72 8.16
C ALA A 226 -11.69 11.19 8.72
N ILE A 227 -11.72 10.31 9.73
CA ILE A 227 -10.52 9.68 10.29
C ILE A 227 -9.79 8.87 9.21
N VAL A 228 -10.51 8.02 8.45
CA VAL A 228 -9.90 7.23 7.38
C VAL A 228 -9.32 8.14 6.30
N GLY A 229 -10.05 9.15 5.85
CA GLY A 229 -9.56 10.13 4.88
C GLY A 229 -8.27 10.83 5.35
N LEU A 230 -8.23 11.25 6.61
CA LEU A 230 -7.05 11.89 7.21
C LEU A 230 -5.86 10.92 7.32
N LEU A 231 -6.09 9.66 7.68
CA LEU A 231 -5.02 8.66 7.74
C LEU A 231 -4.44 8.36 6.35
N TYR A 232 -5.28 8.26 5.32
CA TYR A 232 -4.83 8.11 3.92
C TYR A 232 -4.03 9.33 3.46
N PHE A 233 -4.52 10.54 3.73
CA PHE A 233 -3.80 11.78 3.42
C PHE A 233 -2.46 11.85 4.14
N TYR A 234 -2.46 11.63 5.46
CA TYR A 234 -1.24 11.67 6.28
C TYR A 234 -0.21 10.67 5.78
N ASN A 235 -0.63 9.44 5.47
CA ASN A 235 0.24 8.43 4.86
C ASN A 235 0.89 8.92 3.57
N GLY A 236 0.10 9.50 2.66
CA GLY A 236 0.61 10.03 1.39
C GLY A 236 1.62 11.16 1.55
N GLN A 237 1.32 12.14 2.42
CA GLN A 237 2.21 13.27 2.65
C GLN A 237 3.48 12.84 3.39
N PHE A 238 3.36 12.00 4.41
CA PHE A 238 4.48 11.51 5.21
C PHE A 238 5.50 10.75 4.34
N TYR A 239 5.07 9.79 3.53
CA TYR A 239 5.99 9.04 2.65
C TYR A 239 6.54 9.89 1.50
N SER A 240 5.79 10.89 1.04
CA SER A 240 6.30 11.86 0.06
C SER A 240 7.42 12.71 0.62
N GLN A 241 7.25 13.25 1.83
CA GLN A 241 8.30 13.98 2.52
C GLN A 241 9.55 13.12 2.71
N GLN A 242 9.42 11.90 3.24
CA GLN A 242 10.55 10.99 3.42
C GLN A 242 11.28 10.68 2.10
N ALA A 243 10.54 10.47 1.02
CA ALA A 243 11.14 10.18 -0.28
C ALA A 243 11.96 11.37 -0.82
N VAL A 244 11.45 12.60 -0.67
CA VAL A 244 12.13 13.83 -1.08
C VAL A 244 13.37 14.08 -0.23
N GLU A 245 13.25 13.99 1.10
CA GLU A 245 14.38 14.16 2.03
C GLU A 245 15.46 13.12 1.78
N SER A 246 15.09 11.85 1.59
CA SER A 246 16.02 10.78 1.26
C SER A 246 16.77 11.10 -0.04
N TYR A 247 16.08 11.58 -1.07
CA TYR A 247 16.73 11.97 -2.32
C TYR A 247 17.70 13.14 -2.13
N ALA A 248 17.30 14.19 -1.42
CA ALA A 248 18.15 15.35 -1.16
C ALA A 248 19.47 14.96 -0.45
N VAL A 249 19.38 14.12 0.59
CA VAL A 249 20.56 13.62 1.32
C VAL A 249 21.50 12.84 0.40
N HIS A 250 20.98 12.00 -0.51
CA HIS A 250 21.82 11.24 -1.44
C HIS A 250 22.44 12.12 -2.52
N VAL A 251 21.78 13.21 -2.94
CA VAL A 251 22.35 14.20 -3.85
C VAL A 251 23.54 14.90 -3.21
N GLU A 252 23.41 15.36 -1.96
CA GLU A 252 24.50 16.03 -1.25
C GLU A 252 25.69 15.10 -1.02
N ARG A 253 25.47 13.86 -0.58
CA ARG A 253 26.55 12.86 -0.46
C ARG A 253 27.28 12.63 -1.78
N ALA A 254 26.55 12.48 -2.88
CA ALA A 254 27.16 12.31 -4.20
C ALA A 254 27.95 13.54 -4.67
N ARG A 255 27.59 14.75 -4.21
CA ARG A 255 28.35 15.99 -4.47
C ARG A 255 29.63 16.04 -3.63
N GLU A 256 29.55 15.65 -2.36
CA GLU A 256 30.70 15.59 -1.45
C GLU A 256 31.75 14.58 -1.94
N GLU A 257 31.33 13.37 -2.32
CA GLU A 257 32.22 12.34 -2.87
C GLU A 257 32.97 12.83 -4.11
N LYS A 258 32.28 13.54 -5.02
CA LYS A 258 32.92 14.14 -6.20
C LYS A 258 33.94 15.21 -5.84
N ARG A 259 33.65 16.06 -4.84
CA ARG A 259 34.59 17.10 -4.36
C ARG A 259 35.83 16.46 -3.74
N GLN A 260 35.66 15.43 -2.92
CA GLN A 260 36.76 14.70 -2.30
C GLN A 260 37.63 14.02 -3.36
N GLN A 261 37.02 13.35 -4.34
CA GLN A 261 37.76 12.74 -5.45
C GLN A 261 38.56 13.77 -6.24
N GLN A 262 37.98 14.94 -6.51
CA GLN A 262 38.67 16.02 -7.22
C GLN A 262 39.86 16.57 -6.40
N GLN A 263 39.68 16.77 -5.09
CA GLN A 263 40.76 17.19 -4.20
C GLN A 263 41.91 16.16 -4.16
N GLN A 264 41.57 14.88 -4.07
CA GLN A 264 42.56 13.80 -4.08
C GLN A 264 43.31 13.70 -5.42
N ASN A 265 42.61 13.89 -6.54
CA ASN A 265 43.22 13.93 -7.87
C ASN A 265 44.18 15.12 -8.01
N ASN A 266 43.78 16.30 -7.52
CA ASN A 266 44.63 17.50 -7.54
C ASN A 266 45.89 17.30 -6.68
N LEU A 267 45.76 16.75 -5.47
CA LEU A 267 46.90 16.46 -4.59
C LEU A 267 47.86 15.44 -5.22
N SER A 268 47.31 14.40 -5.85
CA SER A 268 48.10 13.38 -6.55
C SER A 268 48.84 13.92 -7.77
N ALA A 269 48.31 14.96 -8.43
CA ALA A 269 48.98 15.63 -9.53
C ALA A 269 50.18 16.46 -9.03
N ILE A 270 50.01 17.22 -7.95
CA ILE A 270 51.09 18.00 -7.33
C ILE A 270 52.25 17.10 -6.91
N ILE A 271 51.98 15.98 -6.24
CA ILE A 271 53.02 15.02 -5.79
C ILE A 271 53.79 14.39 -6.97
N ARG A 272 53.20 14.31 -8.17
CA ARG A 272 53.89 13.74 -9.35
C ARG A 272 54.79 14.73 -10.06
N GLU A 273 54.62 16.03 -9.80
CA GLU A 273 55.44 17.09 -10.39
C GLU A 273 56.68 17.43 -9.54
N GLU A 274 56.71 16.98 -8.28
CA GLU A 274 57.85 17.04 -7.36
C GLU A 274 58.79 15.84 -7.52
#